data_AF-E0S317-F1
#
_entry.id   AF-E0S317-F1
#
_cell.length_a   1.000
_cell.length_b   1.000
_cell.length_c   1.000
_cell.angle_alpha   90.00
_cell.angle_beta   90.00
_cell.angle_gamma   90.00
#
_symmetry.space_group_name_H-M   'P 1'
#
loop_
_entity.id
_entity.type
_entity.pdbx_description
1 polymer ?
#
loop_
_entity_poly.entity_id
_entity_poly.type
_entity_poly.pdbx_seq_one_letter_code
_entity_poly.pdbx_strand_id
1 'polypeptide(L)'
;MAKTGKLKYYDEKAKKTVLIIAVVTALSFVLSIALVNPYLFMIGIIGVLVLSAYMSITEKKIKKEQGELLNEIKGKLQNTLNISSIDAFISEYDDRVVVKSRQALDSYTDLKYFKETNVLDNAKEKATTRMRISKCISHFLQNNDYKENRLYDYVAEELERYIKIIRSEYKVLVSYVTASGNNVANNMMTVSLGRLNEIAAHPEYLMSKGEYNKFLKQQEKEALEEKKKSYYEKVNAIIDFANSAKEELVVKSKANELDTLIQSLFDRTINSIQKIKELESEEWEMIGNFISSISDQVTKLVEDDKKISDYYASDDFAKIKETCDNLTQSRKDFNEYIEEKAESISKLFGTRVSRNETETNDEYNYVRAYKKSITPFTAEVSSTVFGSAENNPMDYVIKYFYPNKSQYKSQIEKLQLLIEELETLKEAKEIIENYKKDYDEYIQNVPEFVLKNDEDGFYKRLGLAVIDEAVLNVEYKFAYTSDGGMAQRSFTVPMNEENITELINRLESKLTTQALAKEQRALMTSKLRTQVKERDNYTCCQCGNSTHAEPNLLLEIDHIIPIAKGGLTKEDNLQTLCWKCNRSKGSKLITA
;
A
#
# COMPACT_ATOMS: atom_id res chain seq x y z
N MET A 1 -53.65 -8.32 41.50
CA MET A 1 -54.06 -6.90 41.60
C MET A 1 -54.84 -6.37 40.37
N ALA A 2 -55.13 -7.18 39.35
CA ALA A 2 -55.89 -6.74 38.14
C ALA A 2 -57.42 -6.61 38.33
N LYS A 3 -57.98 -6.93 39.51
CA LYS A 3 -59.42 -6.82 39.80
C LYS A 3 -59.84 -5.41 40.26
N THR A 4 -58.95 -4.63 40.86
CA THR A 4 -59.28 -3.33 41.47
C THR A 4 -59.39 -2.17 40.46
N GLY A 5 -58.68 -2.22 39.32
CA GLY A 5 -58.77 -1.21 38.25
C GLY A 5 -60.07 -1.30 37.43
N LYS A 6 -60.47 -2.53 37.05
CA LYS A 6 -61.78 -2.77 36.40
C LYS A 6 -62.96 -2.28 37.24
N LEU A 7 -62.84 -2.31 38.56
CA LEU A 7 -63.84 -1.81 39.50
C LEU A 7 -63.93 -0.27 39.52
N LYS A 8 -62.85 0.47 39.26
CA LYS A 8 -62.83 1.95 39.25
C LYS A 8 -63.35 2.57 37.94
N TYR A 9 -63.08 1.96 36.77
CA TYR A 9 -63.64 2.44 35.50
C TYR A 9 -65.15 2.10 35.38
N TYR A 10 -65.57 0.93 35.88
CA TYR A 10 -66.99 0.63 36.03
C TYR A 10 -67.67 1.62 36.98
N ASP A 11 -66.97 2.10 38.01
CA ASP A 11 -67.47 3.12 38.95
C ASP A 11 -67.66 4.49 38.28
N GLU A 12 -66.87 4.89 37.28
CA GLU A 12 -67.09 6.16 36.55
C GLU A 12 -68.27 6.09 35.55
N LYS A 13 -68.39 4.97 34.82
CA LYS A 13 -69.52 4.72 33.92
C LYS A 13 -70.82 4.48 34.70
N ALA A 14 -70.74 3.80 35.84
CA ALA A 14 -71.83 3.65 36.80
C ALA A 14 -72.19 4.99 37.45
N LYS A 15 -71.23 5.84 37.82
CA LYS A 15 -71.49 7.22 38.28
C LYS A 15 -72.21 8.04 37.22
N LYS A 16 -71.82 7.96 35.94
CA LYS A 16 -72.51 8.66 34.84
C LYS A 16 -73.95 8.16 34.69
N THR A 17 -74.19 6.85 34.80
CA THR A 17 -75.54 6.25 34.75
C THR A 17 -76.38 6.61 35.98
N VAL A 18 -75.85 6.49 37.19
CA VAL A 18 -76.50 6.89 38.46
C VAL A 18 -76.87 8.36 38.45
N LEU A 19 -76.01 9.20 37.87
CA LEU A 19 -76.23 10.63 37.79
C LEU A 19 -77.26 11.02 36.72
N ILE A 20 -77.29 10.34 35.57
CA ILE A 20 -78.37 10.50 34.58
C ILE A 20 -79.70 10.14 35.24
N ILE A 21 -79.75 9.05 36.02
CA ILE A 21 -80.94 8.66 36.79
C ILE A 21 -81.29 9.75 37.82
N ALA A 22 -80.31 10.34 38.51
CA ALA A 22 -80.54 11.43 39.47
C ALA A 22 -81.08 12.72 38.81
N VAL A 23 -80.59 13.07 37.61
CA VAL A 23 -81.09 14.23 36.85
C VAL A 23 -82.50 13.97 36.33
N VAL A 24 -82.77 12.78 35.80
CA VAL A 24 -84.09 12.39 35.30
C VAL A 24 -85.12 12.34 36.45
N THR A 25 -84.74 11.82 37.62
CA THR A 25 -85.62 11.80 38.80
C THR A 25 -85.86 13.21 39.36
N ALA A 26 -84.84 14.08 39.40
CA ALA A 26 -85.00 15.48 39.76
C ALA A 26 -85.91 16.24 38.78
N LEU A 27 -85.79 16.01 37.47
CA LEU A 27 -86.68 16.58 36.45
C LEU A 27 -88.13 16.13 36.65
N SER A 28 -88.36 14.84 36.89
CA SER A 28 -89.69 14.28 37.15
C SER A 28 -90.33 14.87 38.42
N PHE A 29 -89.53 15.12 39.46
CA PHE A 29 -89.97 15.75 40.70
C PHE A 29 -90.27 17.24 40.53
N VAL A 30 -89.47 17.97 39.75
CA VAL A 30 -89.75 19.38 39.42
C VAL A 30 -91.05 19.47 38.61
N LEU A 31 -91.30 18.57 37.66
CA LEU A 31 -92.53 18.53 36.86
C LEU A 31 -93.80 18.37 37.70
N SER A 32 -93.76 17.60 38.80
CA SER A 32 -94.95 17.39 39.65
C SER A 32 -95.30 18.62 40.51
N ILE A 33 -94.33 19.49 40.80
CA ILE A 33 -94.52 20.75 41.56
C ILE A 33 -95.17 21.85 40.69
N ALA A 34 -95.10 21.74 39.36
CA ALA A 34 -95.68 22.68 38.39
C ALA A 34 -97.19 22.92 38.57
N LEU A 35 -97.91 21.90 39.05
CA LEU A 35 -99.36 21.95 39.29
C LEU A 35 -99.74 22.65 40.59
N VAL A 36 -98.79 22.83 41.51
CA VAL A 36 -99.04 23.32 42.89
C VAL A 36 -98.53 24.75 43.08
N ASN A 37 -97.37 25.09 42.51
CA ASN A 37 -96.81 26.44 42.62
C ASN A 37 -95.85 26.77 41.45
N PRO A 38 -96.21 27.71 40.55
CA PRO A 38 -95.40 28.05 39.38
C PRO A 38 -94.04 28.70 39.73
N TYR A 39 -93.93 29.38 40.89
CA TYR A 39 -92.65 29.93 41.34
C TYR A 39 -91.67 28.84 41.77
N LEU A 40 -92.13 27.81 42.49
CA LEU A 40 -91.29 26.67 42.88
C LEU A 40 -90.84 25.81 41.68
N PHE A 41 -91.70 25.69 40.66
CA PHE A 41 -91.36 25.03 39.41
C PHE A 41 -90.22 25.72 38.65
N MET A 42 -90.30 27.05 38.52
CA MET A 42 -89.24 27.86 37.90
C MET A 42 -87.89 27.72 38.62
N ILE A 43 -87.90 27.74 39.96
CA ILE A 43 -86.69 27.51 40.77
C ILE A 43 -86.13 26.10 40.55
N GLY A 44 -86.99 25.08 40.45
CA GLY A 44 -86.61 23.70 40.16
C GLY A 44 -85.95 23.52 38.79
N ILE A 45 -86.49 24.14 37.74
CA ILE A 45 -85.89 24.11 36.39
C ILE A 45 -84.52 24.78 36.39
N ILE A 46 -84.39 25.94 37.04
CA ILE A 46 -83.11 26.64 37.16
C ILE A 46 -82.08 25.73 37.86
N GLY A 47 -82.47 25.05 38.94
CA GLY A 47 -81.61 24.09 39.64
C GLY A 47 -81.12 22.93 38.74
N VAL A 48 -82.00 22.35 37.93
CA VAL A 48 -81.64 21.28 36.97
C VAL A 48 -80.71 21.79 35.86
N LEU A 49 -80.95 23.00 35.33
CA LEU A 49 -80.08 23.62 34.32
C LEU A 49 -78.70 23.94 34.89
N VAL A 50 -78.62 24.40 36.13
CA VAL A 50 -77.34 24.64 36.83
C VAL A 50 -76.59 23.33 37.04
N LEU A 51 -77.28 22.25 37.44
CA LEU A 51 -76.68 20.93 37.62
C LEU A 51 -76.15 20.36 36.30
N SER A 52 -76.92 20.46 35.20
CA SER A 52 -76.50 19.96 33.89
C SER A 52 -75.34 20.77 33.29
N ALA A 53 -75.34 22.09 33.48
CA ALA A 53 -74.22 22.96 33.11
C ALA A 53 -72.96 22.62 33.93
N TYR A 54 -73.09 22.46 35.26
CA TYR A 54 -71.99 22.04 36.14
C TYR A 54 -71.40 20.69 35.69
N MET A 55 -72.25 19.73 35.33
CA MET A 55 -71.82 18.44 34.82
C MET A 55 -71.13 18.51 33.47
N SER A 56 -71.64 19.32 32.53
CA SER A 56 -70.98 19.54 31.24
C SER A 56 -69.61 20.20 31.41
N ILE A 57 -69.51 21.17 32.32
CA ILE A 57 -68.24 21.82 32.69
C ILE A 57 -67.28 20.80 33.31
N THR A 58 -67.77 19.95 34.20
CA THR A 58 -66.96 18.90 34.85
C THR A 58 -66.47 17.85 33.85
N GLU A 59 -67.31 17.40 32.91
CA GLU A 59 -66.89 16.48 31.85
C GLU A 59 -65.85 17.12 30.91
N LYS A 60 -66.03 18.39 30.53
CA LYS A 60 -65.02 19.13 29.75
C LYS A 60 -63.70 19.26 30.51
N LYS A 61 -63.76 19.52 31.83
CA LYS A 61 -62.58 19.61 32.68
C LYS A 61 -61.84 18.27 32.76
N ILE A 62 -62.55 17.16 32.98
CA ILE A 62 -61.96 15.82 33.02
C ILE A 62 -61.31 15.47 31.69
N LYS A 63 -61.96 15.73 30.55
CA LYS A 63 -61.37 15.50 29.22
C LYS A 63 -60.10 16.32 28.97
N LYS A 64 -60.08 17.56 29.47
CA LYS A 64 -58.89 18.41 29.40
C LYS A 64 -57.75 17.82 30.24
N GLU A 65 -58.02 17.46 31.49
CA GLU A 65 -57.03 16.84 32.40
C GLU A 65 -56.52 15.48 31.84
N GLN A 66 -57.39 14.69 31.22
CA GLN A 66 -57.03 13.45 30.51
C GLN A 66 -56.05 13.71 29.37
N GLY A 67 -56.32 14.72 28.54
CA GLY A 67 -55.43 15.11 27.44
C GLY A 67 -54.10 15.67 27.92
N GLU A 68 -54.10 16.47 28.99
CA GLU A 68 -52.87 17.00 29.61
C GLU A 68 -51.98 15.86 30.14
N LEU A 69 -52.56 14.91 30.89
CA LEU A 69 -51.83 13.76 31.42
C LEU A 69 -51.29 12.85 30.31
N LEU A 70 -52.09 12.58 29.27
CA LEU A 70 -51.65 11.81 28.11
C LEU A 70 -50.47 12.49 27.41
N ASN A 71 -50.52 13.81 27.21
CA ASN A 71 -49.45 14.57 26.58
C ASN A 71 -48.18 14.63 27.43
N GLU A 72 -48.32 14.74 28.76
CA GLU A 72 -47.18 14.65 29.68
C GLU A 72 -46.47 13.30 29.57
N ILE A 73 -47.22 12.21 29.62
CA ILE A 73 -46.68 10.85 29.52
C ILE A 73 -46.07 10.62 28.13
N LYS A 74 -46.74 11.05 27.05
CA LYS A 74 -46.18 11.01 25.70
C LYS A 74 -44.85 11.78 25.62
N GLY A 75 -44.78 12.98 26.18
CA GLY A 75 -43.56 13.79 26.22
C GLY A 75 -42.40 13.06 26.90
N LYS A 76 -42.66 12.36 28.01
CA LYS A 76 -41.65 11.52 28.67
C LYS A 76 -41.19 10.38 27.77
N LEU A 77 -42.12 9.65 27.15
CA LEU A 77 -41.81 8.54 26.25
C LEU A 77 -41.03 9.01 25.00
N GLN A 78 -41.40 10.16 24.44
CA GLN A 78 -40.71 10.81 23.32
C GLN A 78 -39.25 11.13 23.67
N ASN A 79 -39.00 11.68 24.86
CA ASN A 79 -37.65 11.96 25.36
C ASN A 79 -36.84 10.67 25.54
N THR A 80 -37.44 9.61 26.10
CA THR A 80 -36.79 8.30 26.25
C THR A 80 -36.41 7.68 24.90
N LEU A 81 -37.24 7.88 23.88
CA LEU A 81 -37.02 7.34 22.54
C LEU A 81 -36.15 8.24 21.64
N ASN A 82 -35.90 9.48 22.06
CA ASN A 82 -35.29 10.55 21.26
C ASN A 82 -36.02 10.79 19.93
N ILE A 83 -37.35 10.97 19.99
CA ILE A 83 -38.20 11.25 18.82
C ILE A 83 -39.02 12.53 19.02
N SER A 84 -39.31 13.23 17.93
CA SER A 84 -40.05 14.49 17.96
C SER A 84 -41.53 14.31 18.32
N SER A 85 -42.18 13.27 17.76
CA SER A 85 -43.60 13.00 18.01
C SER A 85 -43.95 11.52 17.81
N ILE A 86 -44.64 10.92 18.78
CA ILE A 86 -45.24 9.58 18.62
C ILE A 86 -46.38 9.63 17.59
N ASP A 87 -47.15 10.71 17.59
CA ASP A 87 -48.29 10.89 16.68
C ASP A 87 -47.86 10.96 15.21
N ALA A 88 -46.62 11.40 14.92
CA ALA A 88 -46.07 11.42 13.56
C ALA A 88 -45.92 10.01 12.92
N PHE A 89 -45.95 8.95 13.74
CA PHE A 89 -45.86 7.57 13.26
C PHE A 89 -47.23 6.91 13.06
N ILE A 90 -48.31 7.62 13.40
CA ILE A 90 -49.68 7.21 13.09
C ILE A 90 -49.99 7.66 11.67
N SER A 91 -50.03 6.69 10.76
CA SER A 91 -50.54 6.89 9.42
C SER A 91 -51.33 5.67 8.98
N GLU A 92 -52.32 5.88 8.12
CA GLU A 92 -53.04 4.81 7.45
C GLU A 92 -52.10 4.02 6.50
N TYR A 93 -51.21 4.75 5.81
CA TYR A 93 -50.16 4.22 4.94
C TYR A 93 -48.91 5.12 4.98
N ASP A 94 -47.74 4.56 4.69
CA ASP A 94 -46.46 5.26 4.66
C ASP A 94 -46.14 5.87 3.31
N ASP A 95 -46.62 5.25 2.25
CA ASP A 95 -46.42 5.69 0.87
C ASP A 95 -47.58 5.23 -0.03
N ARG A 96 -47.69 5.85 -1.20
CA ARG A 96 -48.73 5.54 -2.18
C ARG A 96 -48.15 5.41 -3.58
N VAL A 97 -48.49 4.33 -4.26
CA VAL A 97 -48.10 4.07 -5.66
C VAL A 97 -49.34 3.89 -6.53
N VAL A 98 -49.32 4.50 -7.72
CA VAL A 98 -50.39 4.35 -8.71
C VAL A 98 -49.91 3.42 -9.84
N VAL A 99 -50.64 2.33 -10.07
CA VAL A 99 -50.35 1.35 -11.13
C VAL A 99 -51.24 1.58 -12.36
N LYS A 100 -50.78 1.10 -13.51
CA LYS A 100 -51.40 1.40 -14.82
C LYS A 100 -52.59 0.50 -15.18
N SER A 101 -52.79 -0.61 -14.48
CA SER A 101 -53.89 -1.54 -14.77
C SER A 101 -54.34 -2.27 -13.51
N ARG A 102 -55.56 -2.81 -13.53
CA ARG A 102 -56.08 -3.65 -12.44
C ARG A 102 -55.22 -4.91 -12.24
N GLN A 103 -54.78 -5.54 -13.32
CA GLN A 103 -53.88 -6.69 -13.24
C GLN A 103 -52.53 -6.33 -12.60
N ALA A 104 -52.01 -5.14 -12.87
CA ALA A 104 -50.78 -4.66 -12.25
C ALA A 104 -50.95 -4.37 -10.75
N LEU A 105 -52.15 -4.03 -10.30
CA LEU A 105 -52.46 -3.87 -8.88
C LEU A 105 -52.41 -5.21 -8.14
N ASP A 106 -53.03 -6.23 -8.71
CA ASP A 106 -53.16 -7.55 -8.08
C ASP A 106 -51.81 -8.30 -8.05
N SER A 107 -50.90 -7.98 -8.96
CA SER A 107 -49.56 -8.58 -9.07
C SER A 107 -48.42 -7.69 -8.54
N TYR A 108 -48.73 -6.55 -7.91
CA TYR A 108 -47.71 -5.65 -7.37
C TYR A 108 -47.10 -6.22 -6.09
N THR A 109 -45.77 -6.35 -6.03
CA THR A 109 -45.04 -6.97 -4.92
C THR A 109 -44.13 -5.97 -4.19
N ASP A 110 -43.70 -6.34 -3.00
CA ASP A 110 -42.75 -5.59 -2.17
C ASP A 110 -41.42 -5.36 -2.89
N LEU A 111 -40.85 -6.40 -3.50
CA LEU A 111 -39.61 -6.32 -4.27
C LEU A 111 -39.74 -5.35 -5.45
N LYS A 112 -40.89 -5.37 -6.15
CA LYS A 112 -41.14 -4.43 -7.25
C LYS A 112 -41.20 -2.99 -6.75
N TYR A 113 -41.91 -2.75 -5.65
CA TYR A 113 -41.97 -1.43 -5.02
C TYR A 113 -40.59 -0.90 -4.63
N PHE A 114 -39.80 -1.67 -3.87
CA PHE A 114 -38.50 -1.21 -3.39
C PHE A 114 -37.49 -1.02 -4.52
N LYS A 115 -37.59 -1.82 -5.57
CA LYS A 115 -36.78 -1.66 -6.79
C LYS A 115 -37.09 -0.37 -7.55
N GLU A 116 -38.36 0.03 -7.61
CA GLU A 116 -38.79 1.23 -8.35
C GLU A 116 -38.58 2.53 -7.55
N THR A 117 -38.59 2.47 -6.22
CA THR A 117 -38.63 3.66 -5.35
C THR A 117 -37.33 3.94 -4.59
N ASN A 118 -36.48 2.94 -4.39
CA ASN A 118 -35.22 3.05 -3.63
C ASN A 118 -35.38 3.62 -2.20
N VAL A 119 -36.49 3.28 -1.51
CA VAL A 119 -36.80 3.77 -0.14
C VAL A 119 -36.62 2.72 0.96
N LEU A 120 -35.90 1.62 0.68
CA LEU A 120 -35.77 0.48 1.60
C LEU A 120 -35.22 0.90 2.98
N ASP A 121 -34.18 1.75 3.00
CA ASP A 121 -33.55 2.21 4.24
C ASP A 121 -34.51 3.04 5.11
N ASN A 122 -35.24 3.98 4.50
CA ASN A 122 -36.28 4.77 5.18
C ASN A 122 -37.42 3.87 5.71
N ALA A 123 -37.85 2.89 4.91
CA ALA A 123 -38.87 1.94 5.33
C ALA A 123 -38.41 1.12 6.55
N LYS A 124 -37.16 0.64 6.53
CA LYS A 124 -36.53 -0.08 7.63
C LYS A 124 -36.37 0.78 8.88
N GLU A 125 -35.96 2.04 8.73
CA GLU A 125 -35.84 3.00 9.83
C GLU A 125 -37.19 3.28 10.50
N LYS A 126 -38.23 3.56 9.70
CA LYS A 126 -39.60 3.77 10.20
C LYS A 126 -40.14 2.54 10.93
N ALA A 127 -40.00 1.34 10.33
CA ALA A 127 -40.45 0.08 10.93
C ALA A 127 -39.71 -0.22 12.25
N THR A 128 -38.40 0.03 12.29
CA THR A 128 -37.57 -0.11 13.50
C THR A 128 -37.99 0.87 14.59
N THR A 129 -38.27 2.12 14.23
CA THR A 129 -38.73 3.14 15.17
C THR A 129 -40.10 2.82 15.75
N ARG A 130 -41.04 2.35 14.91
CA ARG A 130 -42.36 1.85 15.36
C ARG A 130 -42.25 0.68 16.34
N MET A 131 -41.34 -0.27 16.07
CA MET A 131 -41.05 -1.36 17.00
C MET A 131 -40.52 -0.83 18.34
N ARG A 132 -39.59 0.14 18.32
CA ARG A 132 -39.05 0.78 19.53
C ARG A 132 -40.14 1.50 20.33
N ILE A 133 -41.02 2.26 19.66
CA ILE A 133 -42.18 2.93 20.28
C ILE A 133 -43.07 1.89 20.97
N SER A 134 -43.49 0.85 20.25
CA SER A 134 -44.37 -0.20 20.78
C SER A 134 -43.78 -0.90 22.02
N LYS A 135 -42.48 -1.24 21.97
CA LYS A 135 -41.76 -1.83 23.11
C LYS A 135 -41.67 -0.86 24.29
N CYS A 136 -41.37 0.41 24.04
CA CYS A 136 -41.26 1.43 25.08
C CYS A 136 -42.61 1.67 25.78
N ILE A 137 -43.70 1.80 25.03
CA ILE A 137 -45.05 1.93 25.60
C ILE A 137 -45.41 0.69 26.40
N SER A 138 -45.14 -0.51 25.86
CA SER A 138 -45.43 -1.78 26.56
C SER A 138 -44.66 -1.89 27.87
N HIS A 139 -43.38 -1.49 27.89
CA HIS A 139 -42.57 -1.46 29.10
C HIS A 139 -43.11 -0.44 30.12
N PHE A 140 -43.48 0.76 29.67
CA PHE A 140 -44.09 1.78 30.51
C PHE A 140 -45.39 1.27 31.16
N LEU A 141 -46.27 0.61 30.38
CA LEU A 141 -47.54 0.08 30.90
C LEU A 141 -47.34 -1.03 31.96
N GLN A 142 -46.23 -1.79 31.88
CA GLN A 142 -45.92 -2.82 32.87
C GLN A 142 -45.58 -2.21 34.24
N ASN A 143 -44.80 -1.13 34.30
CA ASN A 143 -44.44 -0.48 35.56
C ASN A 143 -44.12 1.01 35.39
N ASN A 144 -44.83 1.87 36.12
CA ASN A 144 -44.61 3.32 36.14
C ASN A 144 -45.24 3.96 37.39
N ASP A 145 -44.81 5.18 37.70
CA ASP A 145 -45.23 5.94 38.89
C ASP A 145 -46.63 6.56 38.79
N TYR A 146 -47.26 6.48 37.61
CA TYR A 146 -48.58 7.08 37.37
C TYR A 146 -49.74 6.15 37.70
N LYS A 147 -49.49 4.88 38.08
CA LYS A 147 -50.54 3.89 38.34
C LYS A 147 -51.55 4.30 39.42
N GLU A 148 -51.15 5.14 40.37
CA GLU A 148 -52.03 5.66 41.43
C GLU A 148 -52.85 6.90 41.00
N ASN A 149 -52.57 7.47 39.82
CA ASN A 149 -53.31 8.62 39.29
C ASN A 149 -54.74 8.20 38.89
N ARG A 150 -55.75 8.96 39.33
CA ARG A 150 -57.17 8.68 39.04
C ARG A 150 -57.54 8.62 37.55
N LEU A 151 -56.74 9.24 36.68
CA LEU A 151 -56.95 9.27 35.22
C LEU A 151 -56.08 8.26 34.46
N TYR A 152 -55.26 7.45 35.16
CA TYR A 152 -54.29 6.55 34.54
C TYR A 152 -54.94 5.48 33.65
N ASP A 153 -56.08 4.91 34.05
CA ASP A 153 -56.77 3.87 33.27
C ASP A 153 -57.12 4.37 31.85
N TYR A 154 -57.56 5.62 31.72
CA TYR A 154 -57.80 6.25 30.41
C TYR A 154 -56.52 6.34 29.58
N VAL A 155 -55.42 6.79 30.18
CA VAL A 155 -54.14 6.92 29.48
C VAL A 155 -53.60 5.55 29.06
N ALA A 156 -53.73 4.54 29.91
CA ALA A 156 -53.33 3.17 29.60
C ALA A 156 -54.11 2.62 28.39
N GLU A 157 -55.44 2.79 28.36
CA GLU A 157 -56.28 2.40 27.21
C GLU A 157 -55.90 3.12 25.91
N GLU A 158 -55.60 4.43 25.99
CA GLU A 158 -55.11 5.18 24.83
C GLU A 158 -53.76 4.65 24.37
N LEU A 159 -52.78 4.48 25.24
CA LEU A 159 -51.46 3.94 24.91
C LEU A 159 -51.52 2.52 24.31
N GLU A 160 -52.43 1.66 24.79
CA GLU A 160 -52.70 0.36 24.15
C GLU A 160 -53.28 0.52 22.74
N ARG A 161 -54.13 1.53 22.50
CA ARG A 161 -54.62 1.87 21.15
C ARG A 161 -53.48 2.33 20.25
N TYR A 162 -52.55 3.13 20.76
CA TYR A 162 -51.34 3.54 20.05
C TYR A 162 -50.54 2.32 19.57
N ILE A 163 -50.27 1.35 20.44
CA ILE A 163 -49.57 0.10 20.07
C ILE A 163 -50.28 -0.62 18.91
N LYS A 164 -51.61 -0.72 18.94
CA LYS A 164 -52.41 -1.40 17.91
C LYS A 164 -52.37 -0.69 16.55
N ILE A 165 -52.27 0.64 16.54
CA ILE A 165 -52.26 1.45 15.32
C ILE A 165 -50.85 1.53 14.72
N ILE A 166 -49.83 1.74 15.56
CA ILE A 166 -48.45 2.03 15.17
C ILE A 166 -47.70 0.83 14.58
N ARG A 167 -48.26 -0.39 14.61
CA ARG A 167 -47.68 -1.67 14.11
C ARG A 167 -46.41 -1.51 13.28
N SER A 168 -45.35 -2.26 13.61
CA SER A 168 -44.01 -2.16 13.01
C SER A 168 -43.90 -2.55 11.52
N GLU A 169 -45.02 -2.69 10.82
CA GLU A 169 -45.07 -2.93 9.39
C GLU A 169 -44.94 -1.60 8.63
N TYR A 170 -44.29 -1.65 7.48
CA TYR A 170 -44.30 -0.57 6.50
C TYR A 170 -45.47 -0.79 5.54
N LYS A 171 -46.31 0.23 5.35
CA LYS A 171 -47.59 0.11 4.63
C LYS A 171 -47.57 0.94 3.36
N VAL A 172 -47.84 0.32 2.22
CA VAL A 172 -47.90 0.99 0.92
C VAL A 172 -49.30 0.84 0.34
N LEU A 173 -49.95 1.97 0.07
CA LEU A 173 -51.22 2.00 -0.62
C LEU A 173 -50.97 1.90 -2.13
N VAL A 174 -51.29 0.76 -2.72
CA VAL A 174 -51.25 0.59 -4.17
C VAL A 174 -52.63 0.92 -4.73
N SER A 175 -52.71 1.84 -5.69
CA SER A 175 -53.97 2.30 -6.28
C SER A 175 -53.97 2.10 -7.80
N TYR A 176 -55.10 1.67 -8.35
CA TYR A 176 -55.40 1.74 -9.78
C TYR A 176 -56.55 2.71 -10.01
N VAL A 177 -56.40 3.61 -10.99
CA VAL A 177 -57.43 4.57 -11.41
C VAL A 177 -57.61 4.43 -12.92
N THR A 178 -58.85 4.28 -13.39
CA THR A 178 -59.13 4.25 -14.84
C THR A 178 -58.82 5.59 -15.50
N ALA A 179 -58.54 5.61 -16.81
CA ALA A 179 -58.29 6.84 -17.56
C ALA A 179 -59.46 7.86 -17.47
N SER A 180 -60.68 7.37 -17.26
CA SER A 180 -61.88 8.17 -17.04
C SER A 180 -62.09 8.64 -15.59
N GLY A 181 -61.25 8.22 -14.63
CA GLY A 181 -61.38 8.55 -13.20
C GLY A 181 -62.51 7.84 -12.46
N ASN A 182 -63.40 7.14 -13.17
CA ASN A 182 -64.67 6.64 -12.62
C ASN A 182 -64.54 5.35 -11.78
N ASN A 183 -63.47 4.57 -11.95
CA ASN A 183 -63.24 3.36 -11.15
C ASN A 183 -61.88 3.43 -10.47
N VAL A 184 -61.90 3.36 -9.14
CA VAL A 184 -60.72 3.32 -8.28
C VAL A 184 -60.68 2.00 -7.55
N ALA A 185 -59.52 1.35 -7.55
CA ALA A 185 -59.34 0.10 -6.85
C ALA A 185 -58.01 0.12 -6.09
N ASN A 186 -58.03 -0.26 -4.82
CA ASN A 186 -56.90 -0.14 -3.91
C ASN A 186 -56.50 -1.50 -3.33
N ASN A 187 -55.22 -1.66 -3.02
CA ASN A 187 -54.69 -2.77 -2.24
C ASN A 187 -53.65 -2.23 -1.24
N MET A 188 -53.71 -2.68 0.01
CA MET A 188 -52.73 -2.29 1.04
C MET A 188 -51.65 -3.35 1.13
N MET A 189 -50.46 -3.02 0.67
CA MET A 189 -49.29 -3.87 0.84
C MET A 189 -48.65 -3.59 2.20
N THR A 190 -48.40 -4.65 2.98
CA THR A 190 -47.74 -4.54 4.29
C THR A 190 -46.44 -5.33 4.27
N VAL A 191 -45.35 -4.70 4.71
CA VAL A 191 -44.01 -5.30 4.72
C VAL A 191 -43.49 -5.29 6.15
N SER A 192 -43.23 -6.46 6.70
CA SER A 192 -42.74 -6.59 8.07
C SER A 192 -41.27 -6.17 8.18
N LEU A 193 -40.84 -5.77 9.38
CA LEU A 193 -39.42 -5.47 9.65
C LEU A 193 -38.49 -6.66 9.32
N GLY A 194 -38.94 -7.90 9.55
CA GLY A 194 -38.19 -9.10 9.18
C GLY A 194 -37.95 -9.19 7.67
N ARG A 195 -39.00 -8.95 6.87
CA ARG A 195 -38.90 -8.93 5.41
C ARG A 195 -38.01 -7.78 4.90
N LEU A 196 -38.09 -6.60 5.51
CA LEU A 196 -37.21 -5.47 5.18
C LEU A 196 -35.73 -5.79 5.44
N ASN A 197 -35.44 -6.48 6.55
CA ASN A 197 -34.08 -6.91 6.88
C ASN A 197 -33.57 -7.99 5.92
N GLU A 198 -34.42 -8.93 5.51
CA GLU A 198 -34.10 -9.94 4.51
C GLU A 198 -33.73 -9.30 3.17
N ILE A 199 -34.56 -8.38 2.66
CA ILE A 199 -34.29 -7.67 1.39
C ILE A 199 -32.97 -6.88 1.49
N ALA A 200 -32.70 -6.25 2.64
CA ALA A 200 -31.44 -5.52 2.85
C ALA A 200 -30.20 -6.43 2.91
N ALA A 201 -30.36 -7.67 3.38
CA ALA A 201 -29.29 -8.67 3.40
C ALA A 201 -29.05 -9.34 2.04
N HIS A 202 -30.03 -9.24 1.13
CA HIS A 202 -29.99 -9.79 -0.22
C HIS A 202 -30.18 -8.69 -1.29
N PRO A 203 -29.19 -7.79 -1.50
CA PRO A 203 -29.27 -6.72 -2.50
C PRO A 203 -29.61 -7.22 -3.91
N GLU A 204 -29.23 -8.46 -4.24
CA GLU A 204 -29.53 -9.12 -5.50
C GLU A 204 -31.03 -9.19 -5.82
N TYR A 205 -31.91 -9.18 -4.82
CA TYR A 205 -33.36 -9.20 -5.02
C TYR A 205 -33.89 -7.94 -5.72
N LEU A 206 -33.17 -6.83 -5.61
CA LEU A 206 -33.55 -5.55 -6.21
C LEU A 206 -32.85 -5.29 -7.55
N MET A 207 -31.93 -6.15 -7.96
CA MET A 207 -31.15 -5.98 -9.19
C MET A 207 -31.91 -6.48 -10.43
N SER A 208 -31.64 -5.91 -11.60
CA SER A 208 -31.93 -6.54 -12.89
C SER A 208 -30.92 -7.65 -13.18
N LYS A 209 -31.22 -8.52 -14.15
CA LYS A 209 -30.29 -9.57 -14.60
C LYS A 209 -28.93 -9.01 -15.03
N GLY A 210 -28.91 -7.82 -15.65
CA GLY A 210 -27.68 -7.13 -16.05
C GLY A 210 -26.87 -6.62 -14.85
N GLU A 211 -27.54 -5.99 -13.89
CA GLU A 211 -26.91 -5.50 -12.65
C GLU A 211 -26.39 -6.64 -11.78
N TYR A 212 -27.15 -7.72 -11.65
CA TYR A 212 -26.74 -8.92 -10.92
C TYR A 212 -25.48 -9.55 -11.50
N ASN A 213 -25.41 -9.71 -12.83
CA ASN A 213 -24.22 -10.21 -13.50
C ASN A 213 -22.99 -9.29 -13.28
N LYS A 214 -23.20 -7.97 -13.22
CA LYS A 214 -22.12 -7.01 -12.92
C LYS A 214 -21.68 -7.11 -11.46
N PHE A 215 -22.62 -7.30 -10.54
CA PHE A 215 -22.38 -7.50 -9.12
C PHE A 215 -21.56 -8.78 -8.85
N LEU A 216 -21.92 -9.90 -9.49
CA LEU A 216 -21.14 -11.14 -9.39
C LEU A 216 -19.71 -10.95 -9.90
N LYS A 217 -19.52 -10.32 -11.06
CA LYS A 217 -18.17 -10.03 -11.59
C LYS A 217 -17.36 -9.13 -10.67
N GLN A 218 -18.00 -8.17 -10.01
CA GLN A 218 -17.33 -7.30 -9.05
C GLN A 218 -16.90 -8.09 -7.81
N GLN A 219 -17.76 -8.96 -7.26
CA GLN A 219 -17.40 -9.83 -6.15
C GLN A 219 -16.26 -10.80 -6.51
N GLU A 220 -16.31 -11.42 -7.69
CA GLU A 220 -15.23 -12.29 -8.17
C GLU A 220 -13.90 -11.53 -8.29
N LYS A 221 -13.94 -10.28 -8.76
CA LYS A 221 -12.76 -9.42 -8.84
C LYS A 221 -12.21 -9.08 -7.45
N GLU A 222 -13.09 -8.72 -6.50
CA GLU A 222 -12.68 -8.41 -5.12
C GLU A 222 -12.07 -9.63 -4.42
N ALA A 223 -12.70 -10.80 -4.55
CA ALA A 223 -12.18 -12.07 -4.03
C ALA A 223 -10.83 -12.44 -4.66
N LEU A 224 -10.65 -12.18 -5.97
CA LEU A 224 -9.38 -12.41 -6.65
C LEU A 224 -8.27 -11.52 -6.09
N GLU A 225 -8.54 -10.24 -5.87
CA GLU A 225 -7.57 -9.31 -5.28
C GLU A 225 -7.25 -9.64 -3.82
N GLU A 226 -8.23 -10.11 -3.04
CA GLU A 226 -7.99 -10.61 -1.68
C GLU A 226 -7.11 -11.87 -1.68
N LYS A 227 -7.34 -12.79 -2.62
CA LYS A 227 -6.50 -13.99 -2.79
C LYS A 227 -5.06 -13.61 -3.20
N LYS A 228 -4.88 -12.67 -4.15
CA LYS A 228 -3.55 -12.13 -4.50
C LYS A 228 -2.84 -11.56 -3.28
N LYS A 229 -3.54 -10.75 -2.48
CA LYS A 229 -2.99 -10.15 -1.25
C LYS A 229 -2.49 -11.21 -0.28
N SER A 230 -3.26 -12.28 -0.04
CA SER A 230 -2.84 -13.38 0.83
C SER A 230 -1.54 -14.05 0.38
N TYR A 231 -1.30 -14.16 -0.93
CA TYR A 231 -0.04 -14.69 -1.45
C TYR A 231 1.13 -13.73 -1.28
N TYR A 232 0.92 -12.42 -1.50
CA TYR A 232 1.96 -11.42 -1.20
C TYR A 232 2.32 -11.38 0.28
N GLU A 233 1.35 -11.56 1.19
CA GLU A 233 1.62 -11.67 2.62
C GLU A 233 2.54 -12.86 2.96
N LYS A 234 2.36 -14.02 2.29
CA LYS A 234 3.26 -15.18 2.45
C LYS A 234 4.67 -14.87 1.95
N VAL A 235 4.80 -14.21 0.80
CA VAL A 235 6.10 -13.80 0.25
C VAL A 235 6.80 -12.82 1.20
N ASN A 236 6.07 -11.83 1.72
CA ASN A 236 6.61 -10.85 2.67
C ASN A 236 7.08 -11.50 3.98
N ALA A 237 6.35 -12.50 4.49
CA ALA A 237 6.77 -13.21 5.70
C ALA A 237 8.16 -13.86 5.53
N ILE A 238 8.43 -14.42 4.35
CA ILE A 238 9.75 -15.00 4.02
C ILE A 238 10.81 -13.90 3.94
N ILE A 239 10.51 -12.76 3.29
CA ILE A 239 11.43 -11.63 3.15
C ILE A 239 11.78 -11.03 4.51
N ASP A 240 10.80 -10.84 5.39
CA ASP A 240 11.02 -10.31 6.74
C ASP A 240 11.90 -11.24 7.57
N PHE A 241 11.61 -12.54 7.52
CA PHE A 241 12.41 -13.55 8.18
C PHE A 241 13.85 -13.57 7.66
N ALA A 242 14.03 -13.57 6.34
CA ALA A 242 15.35 -13.56 5.70
C ALA A 242 16.15 -12.30 6.06
N ASN A 243 15.53 -11.11 5.98
CA ASN A 243 16.19 -9.85 6.34
C ASN A 243 16.65 -9.86 7.82
N SER A 244 15.81 -10.37 8.72
CA SER A 244 16.14 -10.44 10.16
C SER A 244 17.27 -11.43 10.41
N ALA A 245 17.19 -12.62 9.81
CA ALA A 245 18.19 -13.67 9.98
C ALA A 245 19.55 -13.29 9.37
N LYS A 246 19.58 -12.54 8.27
CA LYS A 246 20.80 -12.18 7.55
C LYS A 246 21.82 -11.43 8.41
N GLU A 247 21.38 -10.61 9.36
CA GLU A 247 22.27 -9.90 10.28
C GLU A 247 22.88 -10.82 11.36
N GLU A 248 22.24 -11.96 11.63
CA GLU A 248 22.63 -12.93 12.65
C GLU A 248 23.48 -14.10 12.10
N LEU A 249 23.50 -14.29 10.78
CA LEU A 249 24.24 -15.39 10.13
C LEU A 249 25.75 -15.30 10.43
N VAL A 250 26.29 -16.39 10.95
CA VAL A 250 27.73 -16.50 11.24
C VAL A 250 28.52 -16.84 9.97
N VAL A 251 27.94 -17.63 9.07
CA VAL A 251 28.57 -18.08 7.82
C VAL A 251 28.25 -17.10 6.69
N LYS A 252 29.27 -16.42 6.16
CA LYS A 252 29.08 -15.40 5.10
C LYS A 252 28.55 -15.96 3.78
N SER A 253 28.96 -17.16 3.37
CA SER A 253 28.50 -17.79 2.13
C SER A 253 26.98 -18.04 2.14
N LYS A 254 26.42 -18.38 3.30
CA LYS A 254 24.97 -18.57 3.50
C LYS A 254 24.16 -17.30 3.26
N ALA A 255 24.73 -16.12 3.48
CA ALA A 255 24.07 -14.86 3.12
C ALA A 255 23.87 -14.72 1.59
N ASN A 256 24.82 -15.23 0.78
CA ASN A 256 24.69 -15.23 -0.68
C ASN A 256 23.70 -16.29 -1.17
N GLU A 257 23.65 -17.46 -0.53
CA GLU A 257 22.63 -18.48 -0.80
C GLU A 257 21.23 -17.95 -0.48
N LEU A 258 21.08 -17.26 0.66
CA LEU A 258 19.85 -16.58 1.05
C LEU A 258 19.44 -15.54 -0.01
N ASP A 259 20.38 -14.71 -0.49
CA ASP A 259 20.13 -13.75 -1.57
C ASP A 259 19.62 -14.43 -2.85
N THR A 260 20.15 -15.60 -3.18
CA THR A 260 19.75 -16.37 -4.37
C THR A 260 18.34 -16.96 -4.23
N LEU A 261 18.02 -17.50 -3.05
CA LEU A 261 16.69 -18.03 -2.76
C LEU A 261 15.63 -16.93 -2.81
N ILE A 262 15.90 -15.77 -2.23
CA ILE A 262 14.98 -14.64 -2.24
C ILE A 262 14.82 -14.10 -3.67
N GLN A 263 15.90 -13.97 -4.45
CA GLN A 263 15.76 -13.58 -5.86
C GLN A 263 14.85 -14.54 -6.64
N SER A 264 15.04 -15.86 -6.45
CA SER A 264 14.19 -16.86 -7.10
C SER A 264 12.72 -16.76 -6.68
N LEU A 265 12.47 -16.44 -5.40
CA LEU A 265 11.13 -16.17 -4.89
C LEU A 265 10.48 -15.03 -5.66
N PHE A 266 11.15 -13.89 -5.81
CA PHE A 266 10.64 -12.73 -6.53
C PHE A 266 10.33 -13.05 -7.99
N ASP A 267 11.30 -13.61 -8.71
CA ASP A 267 11.22 -13.84 -10.16
C ASP A 267 10.05 -14.75 -10.54
N ARG A 268 9.76 -15.77 -9.71
CA ARG A 268 8.76 -16.81 -10.01
C ARG A 268 7.40 -16.56 -9.40
N THR A 269 7.27 -15.69 -8.39
CA THR A 269 5.98 -15.49 -7.69
C THR A 269 5.31 -14.18 -8.05
N ILE A 270 5.97 -13.03 -7.93
CA ILE A 270 5.32 -11.72 -8.00
C ILE A 270 4.62 -11.50 -9.35
N ASN A 271 5.36 -11.67 -10.44
CA ASN A 271 4.80 -11.52 -11.79
C ASN A 271 3.76 -12.59 -12.12
N SER A 272 3.89 -13.80 -11.56
CA SER A 272 2.94 -14.89 -11.77
C SER A 272 1.61 -14.59 -11.09
N ILE A 273 1.64 -14.11 -9.83
CA ILE A 273 0.45 -13.69 -9.07
C ILE A 273 -0.30 -12.56 -9.80
N GLN A 274 0.41 -11.58 -10.34
CA GLN A 274 -0.21 -10.46 -11.08
C GLN A 274 -0.94 -10.92 -12.35
N LYS A 275 -0.45 -11.96 -13.03
CA LYS A 275 -1.01 -12.45 -14.30
C LYS A 275 -2.31 -13.26 -14.12
N ILE A 276 -2.58 -13.76 -12.92
CA ILE A 276 -3.79 -14.55 -12.66
C ILE A 276 -5.03 -13.66 -12.75
N LYS A 277 -5.96 -14.07 -13.61
CA LYS A 277 -7.24 -13.38 -13.86
C LYS A 277 -8.45 -14.11 -13.29
N GLU A 278 -8.27 -15.35 -12.85
CA GLU A 278 -9.35 -16.23 -12.41
C GLU A 278 -9.10 -16.73 -10.98
N LEU A 279 -10.16 -16.73 -10.17
CA LEU A 279 -10.08 -17.10 -8.76
C LEU A 279 -9.69 -18.57 -8.56
N GLU A 280 -10.20 -19.45 -9.42
CA GLU A 280 -10.01 -20.91 -9.35
C GLU A 280 -8.87 -21.43 -10.25
N SER A 281 -7.87 -20.61 -10.55
CA SER A 281 -6.72 -21.04 -11.35
C SER A 281 -5.87 -22.10 -10.62
N GLU A 282 -5.46 -23.15 -11.32
CA GLU A 282 -4.50 -24.16 -10.81
C GLU A 282 -3.12 -23.56 -10.52
N GLU A 283 -2.79 -22.41 -11.12
CA GLU A 283 -1.54 -21.68 -10.90
C GLU A 283 -1.36 -21.28 -9.42
N TRP A 284 -2.47 -21.09 -8.68
CA TRP A 284 -2.42 -20.78 -7.25
C TRP A 284 -1.73 -21.87 -6.44
N GLU A 285 -2.00 -23.13 -6.74
CA GLU A 285 -1.39 -24.26 -6.03
C GLU A 285 0.10 -24.36 -6.36
N MET A 286 0.47 -24.23 -7.64
CA MET A 286 1.86 -24.27 -8.08
C MET A 286 2.69 -23.16 -7.43
N ILE A 287 2.18 -21.92 -7.41
CA ILE A 287 2.83 -20.78 -6.76
C ILE A 287 2.92 -21.02 -5.25
N GLY A 288 1.85 -21.53 -4.64
CA GLY A 288 1.80 -21.80 -3.19
C GLY A 288 2.85 -22.84 -2.76
N ASN A 289 2.97 -23.93 -3.52
CA ASN A 289 3.95 -24.98 -3.28
C ASN A 289 5.38 -24.45 -3.46
N PHE A 290 5.62 -23.61 -4.46
CA PHE A 290 6.91 -22.98 -4.66
C PHE A 290 7.29 -22.02 -3.51
N ILE A 291 6.35 -21.18 -3.05
CA ILE A 291 6.55 -20.29 -1.89
C ILE A 291 6.89 -21.13 -0.65
N SER A 292 6.15 -22.21 -0.38
CA SER A 292 6.42 -23.09 0.76
C SER A 292 7.81 -23.72 0.66
N SER A 293 8.18 -24.21 -0.53
CA SER A 293 9.48 -24.82 -0.77
C SER A 293 10.64 -23.85 -0.53
N ILE A 294 10.51 -22.58 -0.92
CA ILE A 294 11.52 -21.56 -0.61
C ILE A 294 11.54 -21.24 0.89
N SER A 295 10.38 -21.12 1.53
CA SER A 295 10.29 -20.90 2.98
C SER A 295 11.03 -21.98 3.77
N ASP A 296 10.86 -23.26 3.39
CA ASP A 296 11.52 -24.39 4.03
C ASP A 296 13.04 -24.34 3.82
N GLN A 297 13.50 -24.00 2.60
CA GLN A 297 14.92 -23.85 2.29
C GLN A 297 15.57 -22.72 3.08
N VAL A 298 14.92 -21.56 3.16
CA VAL A 298 15.38 -20.40 3.93
C VAL A 298 15.45 -20.74 5.42
N THR A 299 14.40 -21.36 5.97
CA THR A 299 14.36 -21.76 7.39
C THR A 299 15.48 -22.75 7.71
N LYS A 300 15.64 -23.78 6.86
CA LYS A 300 16.69 -24.78 7.03
C LYS A 300 18.09 -24.17 6.97
N LEU A 301 18.34 -23.24 6.04
CA LEU A 301 19.63 -22.57 5.91
C LEU A 301 20.01 -21.83 7.20
N VAL A 302 19.05 -21.10 7.80
CA VAL A 302 19.21 -20.38 9.06
C VAL A 302 19.39 -21.35 10.24
N GLU A 303 18.61 -22.43 10.30
CA GLU A 303 18.78 -23.46 11.34
C GLU A 303 20.13 -24.16 11.27
N ASP A 304 20.63 -24.44 10.06
CA ASP A 304 21.95 -25.05 9.88
C ASP A 304 23.08 -24.07 10.22
N ASP A 305 22.88 -22.75 10.07
CA ASP A 305 23.84 -21.73 10.55
C ASP A 305 23.85 -21.66 12.08
N LYS A 306 22.66 -21.72 12.68
CA LYS A 306 22.51 -21.75 14.13
C LYS A 306 23.24 -22.93 14.77
N LYS A 307 23.18 -24.13 14.19
CA LYS A 307 23.97 -25.29 14.68
C LYS A 307 25.48 -25.03 14.69
N ILE A 308 25.98 -24.30 13.70
CA ILE A 308 27.40 -23.93 13.59
C ILE A 308 27.73 -22.88 14.66
N SER A 309 26.86 -21.88 14.83
CA SER A 309 26.97 -20.87 15.88
C SER A 309 27.00 -21.49 17.28
N ASP A 310 26.09 -22.44 17.56
CA ASP A 310 26.01 -23.17 18.83
C ASP A 310 27.29 -23.99 19.07
N TYR A 311 27.86 -24.61 18.04
CA TYR A 311 29.14 -25.30 18.14
C TYR A 311 30.29 -24.34 18.48
N TYR A 312 30.37 -23.16 17.85
CA TYR A 312 31.39 -22.17 18.19
C TYR A 312 31.27 -21.60 19.61
N ALA A 313 30.08 -21.67 20.21
CA ALA A 313 29.85 -21.30 21.61
C ALA A 313 30.16 -22.45 22.59
N SER A 314 30.49 -23.65 22.11
CA SER A 314 30.71 -24.83 22.95
C SER A 314 32.10 -24.88 23.59
N ASP A 315 32.21 -25.60 24.72
CA ASP A 315 33.48 -25.88 25.39
C ASP A 315 34.43 -26.72 24.51
N ASP A 316 33.91 -27.51 23.58
CA ASP A 316 34.71 -28.34 22.69
C ASP A 316 35.48 -27.47 21.68
N PHE A 317 34.82 -26.47 21.09
CA PHE A 317 35.50 -25.50 20.25
C PHE A 317 36.54 -24.67 21.05
N ALA A 318 36.21 -24.28 22.29
CA ALA A 318 37.12 -23.52 23.15
C ALA A 318 38.44 -24.25 23.42
N LYS A 319 38.40 -25.58 23.65
CA LYS A 319 39.62 -26.40 23.85
C LYS A 319 40.48 -26.47 22.59
N ILE A 320 39.86 -26.64 21.42
CA ILE A 320 40.59 -26.65 20.14
C ILE A 320 41.27 -25.29 19.94
N LYS A 321 40.53 -24.21 20.18
CA LYS A 321 41.06 -22.85 20.09
C LYS A 321 42.26 -22.63 21.03
N GLU A 322 42.17 -23.03 22.29
CA GLU A 322 43.29 -22.92 23.24
C GLU A 322 44.52 -23.73 22.79
N THR A 323 44.30 -24.91 22.21
CA THR A 323 45.38 -25.75 21.67
C THR A 323 46.10 -25.04 20.50
N CYS A 324 45.32 -24.42 19.62
CA CYS A 324 45.81 -23.65 18.48
C CYS A 324 46.34 -22.25 18.86
N ASP A 325 45.96 -21.67 19.98
CA ASP A 325 46.45 -20.34 20.39
C ASP A 325 47.95 -20.35 20.77
N ASN A 326 48.54 -21.53 21.00
CA ASN A 326 49.98 -21.73 21.24
C ASN A 326 50.86 -21.58 19.99
N LEU A 327 50.30 -21.09 18.88
CA LEU A 327 50.99 -20.94 17.61
C LEU A 327 51.97 -19.76 17.56
N THR A 328 53.04 -19.95 16.79
CA THR A 328 54.23 -19.08 16.72
C THR A 328 53.92 -17.66 16.24
N GLN A 329 54.63 -16.66 16.77
CA GLN A 329 54.50 -15.23 16.38
C GLN A 329 54.51 -15.00 14.85
N SER A 330 55.32 -15.78 14.12
CA SER A 330 55.40 -15.70 12.65
C SER A 330 54.06 -15.96 11.93
N ARG A 331 53.14 -16.75 12.51
CA ARG A 331 51.81 -16.99 11.94
C ARG A 331 50.88 -15.79 12.16
N LYS A 332 51.01 -15.11 13.31
CA LYS A 332 50.26 -13.87 13.61
C LYS A 332 50.70 -12.75 12.67
N ASP A 333 52.01 -12.58 12.50
CA ASP A 333 52.58 -11.58 11.60
C ASP A 333 52.14 -11.82 10.13
N PHE A 334 52.09 -13.09 9.70
CA PHE A 334 51.56 -13.46 8.38
C PHE A 334 50.08 -13.10 8.24
N ASN A 335 49.24 -13.38 9.24
CA ASN A 335 47.82 -13.06 9.17
C ASN A 335 47.57 -11.56 9.08
N GLU A 336 48.25 -10.77 9.91
CA GLU A 336 48.15 -9.31 9.89
C GLU A 336 48.55 -8.77 8.51
N TYR A 337 49.61 -9.31 7.90
CA TYR A 337 50.01 -8.98 6.54
C TYR A 337 48.91 -9.30 5.52
N ILE A 338 48.28 -10.47 5.58
CA ILE A 338 47.20 -10.84 4.64
C ILE A 338 45.96 -9.96 4.82
N GLU A 339 45.59 -9.61 6.04
CA GLU A 339 44.48 -8.69 6.30
C GLU A 339 44.78 -7.29 5.75
N GLU A 340 46.01 -6.78 5.91
CA GLU A 340 46.43 -5.50 5.33
C GLU A 340 46.30 -5.49 3.80
N LYS A 341 46.73 -6.58 3.15
CA LYS A 341 46.65 -6.75 1.69
C LYS A 341 45.21 -6.82 1.19
N ALA A 342 44.36 -7.59 1.87
CA ALA A 342 42.93 -7.66 1.56
C ALA A 342 42.22 -6.30 1.76
N GLU A 343 42.58 -5.54 2.80
CA GLU A 343 42.10 -4.17 3.00
C GLU A 343 42.60 -3.20 1.92
N SER A 344 43.84 -3.35 1.46
CA SER A 344 44.43 -2.52 0.40
C SER A 344 43.61 -2.62 -0.89
N ILE A 345 43.25 -3.84 -1.30
CA ILE A 345 42.34 -4.08 -2.44
C ILE A 345 41.00 -3.41 -2.20
N SER A 346 40.43 -3.55 -1.00
CA SER A 346 39.14 -2.92 -0.67
C SER A 346 39.20 -1.39 -0.70
N LYS A 347 40.33 -0.76 -0.35
CA LYS A 347 40.55 0.70 -0.44
C LYS A 347 40.76 1.18 -1.87
N LEU A 348 41.43 0.40 -2.71
CA LEU A 348 41.62 0.70 -4.13
C LEU A 348 40.31 0.66 -4.90
N PHE A 349 39.40 -0.22 -4.48
CA PHE A 349 38.18 -0.55 -5.22
C PHE A 349 36.86 -0.13 -4.50
N GLY A 350 36.94 0.45 -3.31
CA GLY A 350 35.76 0.87 -2.54
C GLY A 350 35.01 -0.30 -1.90
N THR A 351 34.28 -0.02 -0.83
CA THR A 351 33.54 -1.03 -0.07
C THR A 351 32.24 -1.41 -0.76
N ARG A 352 31.86 -2.70 -0.72
CA ARG A 352 30.51 -3.17 -1.09
C ARG A 352 29.46 -2.37 -0.30
N VAL A 353 28.44 -1.86 -1.01
CA VAL A 353 27.37 -1.06 -0.42
C VAL A 353 26.10 -1.89 -0.38
N SER A 354 25.45 -1.94 0.78
CA SER A 354 24.12 -2.55 0.92
C SER A 354 23.08 -1.62 0.31
N ARG A 355 22.28 -2.12 -0.63
CA ARG A 355 21.15 -1.40 -1.25
C ARG A 355 19.90 -2.30 -1.25
N ASN A 356 18.74 -1.66 -1.33
CA ASN A 356 17.49 -2.39 -1.59
C ASN A 356 17.51 -2.82 -3.06
N GLU A 357 17.35 -4.12 -3.35
CA GLU A 357 17.38 -4.63 -4.74
C GLU A 357 16.00 -4.84 -5.36
N THR A 358 14.98 -5.13 -4.56
CA THR A 358 13.65 -5.45 -5.09
C THR A 358 12.73 -4.22 -5.09
N GLU A 359 12.95 -3.32 -6.05
CA GLU A 359 11.93 -2.35 -6.45
C GLU A 359 10.98 -3.05 -7.43
N THR A 360 9.84 -3.54 -6.92
CA THR A 360 8.79 -4.15 -7.75
C THR A 360 7.72 -3.11 -8.10
N ASN A 361 7.30 -3.06 -9.37
CA ASN A 361 6.11 -2.33 -9.81
C ASN A 361 4.85 -3.15 -9.50
N ASP A 362 4.51 -3.31 -8.23
CA ASP A 362 3.18 -3.76 -7.86
C ASP A 362 2.26 -2.56 -7.63
N GLU A 363 1.10 -2.56 -8.29
CA GLU A 363 0.15 -1.43 -8.35
C GLU A 363 -0.25 -0.87 -6.96
N TYR A 364 -0.07 -1.67 -5.91
CA TYR A 364 -0.46 -1.37 -4.55
C TYR A 364 0.69 -1.40 -3.52
N ASN A 365 1.96 -1.58 -3.93
CA ASN A 365 3.12 -1.59 -3.03
C ASN A 365 2.98 -2.57 -1.84
N TYR A 366 2.37 -3.72 -2.08
CA TYR A 366 2.25 -4.81 -1.11
C TYR A 366 3.58 -5.50 -0.84
N VAL A 367 4.49 -5.57 -1.80
CA VAL A 367 5.74 -6.34 -1.66
C VAL A 367 6.84 -5.51 -1.00
N ARG A 368 7.47 -6.06 0.03
CA ARG A 368 8.56 -5.39 0.77
C ARG A 368 9.90 -5.51 0.05
N ALA A 369 10.74 -4.51 0.23
CA ALA A 369 12.10 -4.49 -0.30
C ALA A 369 13.03 -5.45 0.46
N TYR A 370 13.87 -6.16 -0.29
CA TYR A 370 14.93 -7.02 0.22
C TYR A 370 16.29 -6.30 0.16
N LYS A 371 17.07 -6.38 1.25
CA LYS A 371 18.38 -5.73 1.36
C LYS A 371 19.49 -6.65 0.87
N LYS A 372 20.22 -6.24 -0.16
CA LYS A 372 21.34 -7.00 -0.72
C LYS A 372 22.62 -6.18 -0.74
N SER A 373 23.75 -6.86 -0.56
CA SER A 373 25.05 -6.27 -0.77
C SER A 373 25.38 -6.30 -2.26
N ILE A 374 25.54 -5.12 -2.87
CA ILE A 374 25.94 -5.00 -4.28
C ILE A 374 27.43 -4.64 -4.33
N THR A 375 28.14 -5.14 -5.35
CA THR A 375 29.50 -4.66 -5.63
C THR A 375 29.44 -3.18 -6.01
N PRO A 376 30.39 -2.35 -5.54
CA PRO A 376 30.38 -0.91 -5.82
C PRO A 376 30.61 -0.60 -7.32
N PHE A 377 30.90 -1.62 -8.13
CA PHE A 377 31.21 -1.56 -9.56
C PHE A 377 30.06 -1.99 -10.46
N THR A 378 28.84 -1.67 -10.08
CA THR A 378 27.69 -1.95 -10.94
C THR A 378 27.35 -0.71 -11.75
N ALA A 379 27.47 -0.80 -13.07
CA ALA A 379 26.97 0.18 -14.00
C ALA A 379 25.59 -0.25 -14.51
N GLU A 380 24.56 0.50 -14.15
CA GLU A 380 23.23 0.37 -14.73
C GLU A 380 23.21 1.02 -16.12
N VAL A 381 22.79 0.25 -17.12
CA VAL A 381 22.86 0.65 -18.52
C VAL A 381 21.57 0.30 -19.27
N SER A 382 21.27 1.05 -20.34
CA SER A 382 20.13 0.74 -21.21
C SER A 382 20.33 -0.59 -21.94
N SER A 383 19.26 -1.22 -22.44
CA SER A 383 19.34 -2.47 -23.19
C SER A 383 20.31 -2.41 -24.39
N THR A 384 20.37 -1.28 -25.08
CA THR A 384 21.24 -1.08 -26.25
C THR A 384 22.70 -0.96 -25.84
N VAL A 385 22.96 -0.25 -24.74
CA VAL A 385 24.30 -0.16 -24.15
C VAL A 385 24.71 -1.53 -23.59
N PHE A 386 23.81 -2.27 -22.95
CA PHE A 386 24.07 -3.60 -22.41
C PHE A 386 24.60 -4.53 -23.50
N GLY A 387 23.88 -4.68 -24.61
CA GLY A 387 24.32 -5.52 -25.73
C GLY A 387 25.64 -5.04 -26.35
N SER A 388 25.88 -3.72 -26.39
CA SER A 388 27.14 -3.19 -26.91
C SER A 388 28.32 -3.43 -25.96
N ALA A 389 28.08 -3.35 -24.65
CA ALA A 389 29.06 -3.61 -23.60
C ALA A 389 29.39 -5.09 -23.51
N GLU A 390 28.40 -5.97 -23.67
CA GLU A 390 28.59 -7.43 -23.72
C GLU A 390 29.53 -7.85 -24.87
N ASN A 391 29.45 -7.15 -26.02
CA ASN A 391 30.32 -7.40 -27.17
C ASN A 391 31.69 -6.71 -27.08
N ASN A 392 31.82 -5.60 -26.34
CA ASN A 392 33.06 -4.82 -26.21
C ASN A 392 33.32 -4.41 -24.74
N PRO A 393 33.52 -5.37 -23.83
CA PRO A 393 33.49 -5.13 -22.39
C PRO A 393 34.50 -4.07 -21.93
N MET A 394 35.76 -4.14 -22.38
CA MET A 394 36.81 -3.24 -21.92
C MET A 394 36.61 -1.77 -22.33
N ASP A 395 36.08 -1.51 -23.52
CA ASP A 395 35.79 -0.13 -23.93
C ASP A 395 34.69 0.50 -23.08
N TYR A 396 33.71 -0.30 -22.67
CA TYR A 396 32.64 0.13 -21.78
C TYR A 396 33.11 0.22 -20.32
N VAL A 397 34.04 -0.64 -19.87
CA VAL A 397 34.71 -0.48 -18.56
C VAL A 397 35.41 0.88 -18.49
N ILE A 398 36.20 1.24 -19.50
CA ILE A 398 36.87 2.55 -19.56
C ILE A 398 35.84 3.68 -19.59
N LYS A 399 34.80 3.57 -20.42
CA LYS A 399 33.77 4.61 -20.56
C LYS A 399 33.03 4.91 -19.26
N TYR A 400 32.71 3.88 -18.47
CA TYR A 400 31.86 4.03 -17.28
C TYR A 400 32.68 4.21 -15.99
N PHE A 401 33.78 3.47 -15.82
CA PHE A 401 34.56 3.47 -14.57
C PHE A 401 35.82 4.35 -14.64
N TYR A 402 36.26 4.75 -15.84
CA TYR A 402 37.41 5.63 -16.06
C TYR A 402 37.06 6.84 -16.95
N PRO A 403 36.07 7.69 -16.55
CA PRO A 403 35.62 8.80 -17.41
C PRO A 403 36.64 9.93 -17.54
N ASN A 404 37.54 10.09 -16.56
CA ASN A 404 38.45 11.24 -16.45
C ASN A 404 39.87 10.91 -16.91
N LYS A 405 40.23 11.32 -18.13
CA LYS A 405 41.59 11.12 -18.69
C LYS A 405 42.72 11.69 -17.82
N SER A 406 42.49 12.80 -17.13
CA SER A 406 43.50 13.42 -16.25
C SER A 406 43.91 12.50 -15.09
N GLN A 407 43.06 11.53 -14.72
CA GLN A 407 43.32 10.57 -13.66
C GLN A 407 43.99 9.28 -14.16
N TYR A 408 44.09 9.06 -15.48
CA TYR A 408 44.57 7.78 -16.02
C TYR A 408 45.94 7.36 -15.47
N LYS A 409 46.88 8.29 -15.31
CA LYS A 409 48.18 7.98 -14.72
C LYS A 409 48.05 7.38 -13.32
N SER A 410 47.33 8.06 -12.42
CA SER A 410 47.08 7.57 -11.07
C SER A 410 46.25 6.28 -11.04
N GLN A 411 45.37 6.07 -12.02
CA GLN A 411 44.54 4.87 -12.12
C GLN A 411 45.33 3.66 -12.63
N ILE A 412 46.27 3.87 -13.55
CA ILE A 412 47.21 2.84 -14.00
C ILE A 412 48.10 2.39 -12.84
N GLU A 413 48.64 3.32 -12.04
CA GLU A 413 49.43 3.00 -10.84
C GLU A 413 48.63 2.13 -9.85
N LYS A 414 47.33 2.42 -9.67
CA LYS A 414 46.43 1.60 -8.84
C LYS A 414 46.16 0.21 -9.43
N LEU A 415 46.03 0.10 -10.75
CA LEU A 415 45.81 -1.18 -11.44
C LEU A 415 47.07 -2.06 -11.38
N GLN A 416 48.26 -1.48 -11.46
CA GLN A 416 49.53 -2.19 -11.27
C GLN A 416 49.63 -2.73 -9.84
N LEU A 417 49.34 -1.89 -8.85
CA LEU A 417 49.27 -2.31 -7.45
C LEU A 417 48.22 -3.42 -7.25
N LEU A 418 47.07 -3.36 -7.92
CA LEU A 418 46.07 -4.43 -7.84
C LEU A 418 46.64 -5.79 -8.31
N ILE A 419 47.40 -5.82 -9.41
CA ILE A 419 48.01 -7.08 -9.89
C ILE A 419 48.92 -7.66 -8.81
N GLU A 420 49.83 -6.84 -8.28
CA GLU A 420 50.79 -7.25 -7.24
C GLU A 420 50.09 -7.80 -5.98
N GLU A 421 49.04 -7.12 -5.53
CA GLU A 421 48.25 -7.50 -4.36
C GLU A 421 47.46 -8.81 -4.60
N LEU A 422 46.86 -8.98 -5.79
CA LEU A 422 46.15 -10.21 -6.14
C LEU A 422 47.10 -11.42 -6.26
N GLU A 423 48.29 -11.25 -6.82
CA GLU A 423 49.32 -12.28 -6.86
C GLU A 423 49.76 -12.69 -5.45
N THR A 424 50.06 -11.70 -4.60
CA THR A 424 50.43 -11.93 -3.20
C THR A 424 49.36 -12.73 -2.45
N LEU A 425 48.08 -12.38 -2.62
CA LEU A 425 46.99 -13.09 -1.97
C LEU A 425 46.77 -14.51 -2.54
N LYS A 426 47.04 -14.75 -3.82
CA LYS A 426 47.00 -16.10 -4.40
C LYS A 426 48.08 -17.00 -3.79
N GLU A 427 49.31 -16.51 -3.69
CA GLU A 427 50.41 -17.23 -3.04
C GLU A 427 50.11 -17.48 -1.56
N ALA A 428 49.57 -16.47 -0.87
CA ALA A 428 49.14 -16.61 0.51
C ALA A 428 48.06 -17.68 0.70
N LYS A 429 47.13 -17.85 -0.25
CA LYS A 429 46.12 -18.92 -0.23
C LYS A 429 46.79 -20.30 -0.19
N GLU A 430 47.83 -20.53 -0.98
CA GLU A 430 48.58 -21.80 -0.94
C GLU A 430 49.27 -22.02 0.41
N ILE A 431 49.83 -20.95 1.02
CA ILE A 431 50.45 -21.02 2.34
C ILE A 431 49.41 -21.35 3.42
N ILE A 432 48.23 -20.72 3.38
CA ILE A 432 47.11 -21.00 4.29
C ILE A 432 46.66 -22.45 4.17
N GLU A 433 46.53 -22.99 2.96
CA GLU A 433 46.19 -24.40 2.74
C GLU A 433 47.23 -25.37 3.31
N ASN A 434 48.52 -25.01 3.26
CA ASN A 434 49.55 -25.78 3.94
C ASN A 434 49.43 -25.70 5.47
N TYR A 435 49.09 -24.53 6.02
CA TYR A 435 48.81 -24.43 7.45
C TYR A 435 47.58 -25.22 7.87
N LYS A 436 46.50 -25.25 7.07
CA LYS A 436 45.32 -26.08 7.37
C LYS A 436 45.71 -27.55 7.57
N LYS A 437 46.60 -28.09 6.72
CA LYS A 437 47.13 -29.46 6.87
C LYS A 437 47.90 -29.68 8.17
N ASP A 438 48.67 -28.68 8.63
CA ASP A 438 49.32 -28.77 9.94
C ASP A 438 48.27 -28.85 11.07
N TYR A 439 47.17 -28.11 10.94
CA TYR A 439 46.08 -28.08 11.94
C TYR A 439 45.31 -29.40 12.02
N ASP A 440 45.21 -30.16 10.91
CA ASP A 440 44.56 -31.47 10.90
C ASP A 440 45.16 -32.46 11.93
N GLU A 441 46.43 -32.28 12.32
CA GLU A 441 47.06 -33.10 13.36
C GLU A 441 46.54 -32.79 14.78
N TYR A 442 46.03 -31.57 15.00
CA TYR A 442 45.58 -31.07 16.32
C TYR A 442 44.05 -31.04 16.46
N ILE A 443 43.34 -30.95 15.34
CA ILE A 443 41.88 -30.86 15.32
C ILE A 443 41.29 -32.27 15.51
N GLN A 444 40.74 -32.55 16.68
CA GLN A 444 40.01 -33.79 16.97
C GLN A 444 38.54 -33.50 17.30
N ASN A 445 37.65 -34.40 16.88
CA ASN A 445 36.21 -34.39 17.22
C ASN A 445 35.41 -33.17 16.71
N VAL A 446 35.84 -32.52 15.62
CA VAL A 446 35.03 -31.47 14.97
C VAL A 446 33.85 -32.11 14.23
N PRO A 447 32.61 -31.64 14.44
CA PRO A 447 31.47 -32.13 13.69
C PRO A 447 31.62 -31.88 12.18
N GLU A 448 31.36 -32.90 11.38
CA GLU A 448 31.50 -32.85 9.91
C GLU A 448 30.71 -31.68 9.28
N PHE A 449 29.55 -31.34 9.84
CA PHE A 449 28.71 -30.25 9.33
C PHE A 449 29.35 -28.86 9.49
N VAL A 450 30.31 -28.67 10.40
CA VAL A 450 31.00 -27.39 10.58
C VAL A 450 31.98 -27.19 9.44
N LEU A 451 32.87 -28.16 9.21
CA LEU A 451 33.84 -28.10 8.12
C LEU A 451 33.15 -28.09 6.75
N LYS A 452 32.08 -28.87 6.56
CA LYS A 452 31.35 -28.88 5.29
C LYS A 452 30.70 -27.55 4.92
N ASN A 453 30.23 -26.78 5.90
CA ASN A 453 29.40 -25.60 5.67
C ASN A 453 30.10 -24.27 6.03
N ASP A 454 31.19 -24.29 6.80
CA ASP A 454 31.92 -23.11 7.27
C ASP A 454 33.41 -23.40 7.53
N GLU A 455 34.06 -24.14 6.65
CA GLU A 455 35.50 -24.46 6.78
C GLU A 455 36.35 -23.20 7.03
N ASP A 456 36.16 -22.19 6.19
CA ASP A 456 36.89 -20.93 6.29
C ASP A 456 36.58 -20.20 7.60
N GLY A 457 35.31 -20.10 8.00
CA GLY A 457 34.94 -19.48 9.27
C GLY A 457 35.50 -20.21 10.48
N PHE A 458 35.59 -21.55 10.42
CA PHE A 458 36.19 -22.38 11.45
C PHE A 458 37.67 -22.04 11.63
N TYR A 459 38.46 -22.09 10.56
CA TYR A 459 39.90 -21.78 10.61
C TYR A 459 40.17 -20.32 10.97
N LYS A 460 39.32 -19.38 10.51
CA LYS A 460 39.41 -17.98 10.90
C LYS A 460 39.35 -17.81 12.42
N ARG A 461 38.44 -18.53 13.08
CA ARG A 461 38.25 -18.46 14.54
C ARG A 461 39.38 -19.12 15.33
N LEU A 462 40.14 -20.01 14.69
CA LEU A 462 41.39 -20.57 15.23
C LEU A 462 42.60 -19.67 14.98
N GLY A 463 42.41 -18.50 14.36
CA GLY A 463 43.49 -17.55 14.11
C GLY A 463 44.30 -17.88 12.86
N LEU A 464 43.69 -18.45 11.82
CA LEU A 464 44.23 -18.44 10.46
C LEU A 464 43.64 -17.26 9.68
N ALA A 465 44.46 -16.59 8.87
CA ALA A 465 43.94 -15.67 7.88
C ALA A 465 43.03 -16.41 6.89
N VAL A 466 41.92 -15.77 6.54
CA VAL A 466 41.01 -16.26 5.51
C VAL A 466 40.91 -15.20 4.44
N ILE A 467 41.25 -15.61 3.23
CA ILE A 467 41.14 -14.79 2.04
C ILE A 467 39.78 -15.07 1.43
N ASP A 468 38.84 -14.15 1.63
CA ASP A 468 37.51 -14.22 1.01
C ASP A 468 37.69 -14.31 -0.52
N GLU A 469 37.08 -15.31 -1.16
CA GLU A 469 37.16 -15.52 -2.60
C GLU A 469 36.63 -14.30 -3.38
N ALA A 470 35.76 -13.50 -2.78
CA ALA A 470 35.32 -12.22 -3.31
C ALA A 470 36.45 -11.19 -3.49
N VAL A 471 37.49 -11.23 -2.64
CA VAL A 471 38.65 -10.30 -2.72
C VAL A 471 39.55 -10.67 -3.89
N LEU A 472 39.63 -11.97 -4.21
CA LEU A 472 40.39 -12.49 -5.35
C LEU A 472 39.65 -12.30 -6.69
N ASN A 473 38.32 -12.24 -6.64
CA ASN A 473 37.45 -12.10 -7.81
C ASN A 473 36.91 -10.67 -7.94
N VAL A 474 37.80 -9.70 -8.14
CA VAL A 474 37.42 -8.33 -8.45
C VAL A 474 36.75 -8.31 -9.83
N GLU A 475 35.56 -7.72 -9.95
CA GLU A 475 34.83 -7.67 -11.23
C GLU A 475 34.04 -6.37 -11.40
N TYR A 476 33.97 -5.89 -12.65
CA TYR A 476 33.01 -4.85 -13.06
C TYR A 476 31.72 -5.50 -13.52
N LYS A 477 30.57 -5.03 -13.01
CA LYS A 477 29.25 -5.55 -13.38
C LYS A 477 28.49 -4.55 -14.23
N PHE A 478 27.95 -5.01 -15.35
CA PHE A 478 26.96 -4.27 -16.12
C PHE A 478 25.59 -4.89 -15.87
N ALA A 479 24.62 -4.07 -15.49
CA ALA A 479 23.25 -4.51 -15.22
C ALA A 479 22.26 -3.73 -16.09
N TYR A 480 21.25 -4.43 -16.59
CA TYR A 480 20.11 -3.84 -17.27
C TYR A 480 18.81 -4.37 -16.65
N THR A 481 17.93 -3.44 -16.30
CA THR A 481 16.55 -3.71 -15.90
C THR A 481 15.65 -2.97 -16.86
N SER A 482 14.65 -3.64 -17.45
CA SER A 482 13.67 -2.98 -18.31
C SER A 482 12.78 -2.02 -17.51
N ASP A 483 12.21 -1.01 -18.17
CA ASP A 483 11.35 0.02 -17.54
C ASP A 483 10.14 -0.57 -16.77
N GLY A 484 9.73 -1.80 -17.10
CA GLY A 484 8.66 -2.53 -16.40
C GLY A 484 9.15 -3.54 -15.37
N GLY A 485 10.46 -3.67 -15.11
CA GLY A 485 11.04 -4.67 -14.20
C GLY A 485 11.00 -6.12 -14.71
N MET A 486 10.51 -6.34 -15.93
CA MET A 486 10.18 -7.68 -16.47
C MET A 486 11.40 -8.45 -17.02
N ALA A 487 12.50 -7.76 -17.31
CA ALA A 487 13.71 -8.37 -17.84
C ALA A 487 14.92 -7.77 -17.14
N GLN A 488 15.64 -8.63 -16.40
CA GLN A 488 16.90 -8.31 -15.77
C GLN A 488 18.02 -9.11 -16.45
N ARG A 489 19.08 -8.43 -16.88
CA ARG A 489 20.29 -9.05 -17.43
C ARG A 489 21.50 -8.46 -16.73
N SER A 490 22.49 -9.29 -16.45
CA SER A 490 23.81 -8.82 -16.02
C SER A 490 24.92 -9.67 -16.58
N PHE A 491 26.06 -9.06 -16.89
CA PHE A 491 27.31 -9.76 -17.11
C PHE A 491 28.42 -9.07 -16.31
N THR A 492 29.49 -9.82 -16.04
CA THR A 492 30.64 -9.31 -15.30
C THR A 492 31.91 -9.39 -16.13
N VAL A 493 32.83 -8.49 -15.86
CA VAL A 493 34.17 -8.44 -16.45
C VAL A 493 35.16 -8.67 -15.32
N PRO A 494 35.73 -9.88 -15.18
CA PRO A 494 36.64 -10.19 -14.09
C PRO A 494 37.98 -9.47 -14.30
N MET A 495 38.51 -8.84 -13.26
CA MET A 495 39.82 -8.20 -13.26
C MET A 495 40.90 -9.23 -12.89
N ASN A 496 41.08 -10.21 -13.77
CA ASN A 496 42.24 -11.09 -13.74
C ASN A 496 43.46 -10.38 -14.36
N GLU A 497 44.64 -10.98 -14.24
CA GLU A 497 45.91 -10.41 -14.72
C GLU A 497 45.84 -9.99 -16.20
N GLU A 498 45.26 -10.82 -17.07
CA GLU A 498 45.07 -10.54 -18.49
C GLU A 498 44.21 -9.30 -18.73
N ASN A 499 43.05 -9.22 -18.08
CA ASN A 499 42.10 -8.11 -18.24
C ASN A 499 42.62 -6.81 -17.62
N ILE A 500 43.32 -6.87 -16.50
CA ILE A 500 43.96 -5.68 -15.91
C ILE A 500 45.06 -5.17 -16.84
N THR A 501 45.88 -6.07 -17.40
CA THR A 501 46.92 -5.73 -18.36
C THR A 501 46.34 -5.11 -19.63
N GLU A 502 45.26 -5.67 -20.17
CA GLU A 502 44.54 -5.09 -21.30
C GLU A 502 44.02 -3.68 -20.98
N LEU A 503 43.42 -3.50 -19.80
CA LEU A 503 42.90 -2.22 -19.34
C LEU A 503 44.02 -1.17 -19.23
N ILE A 504 45.15 -1.51 -18.61
CA ILE A 504 46.34 -0.65 -18.53
C ILE A 504 46.78 -0.22 -19.93
N ASN A 505 47.00 -1.18 -20.84
CA ASN A 505 47.43 -0.91 -22.21
C ASN A 505 46.45 0.01 -22.95
N ARG A 506 45.15 -0.19 -22.79
CA ARG A 506 44.13 0.68 -23.41
C ARG A 506 44.13 2.08 -22.81
N LEU A 507 44.30 2.23 -21.51
CA LEU A 507 44.42 3.54 -20.85
C LEU A 507 45.69 4.27 -21.30
N GLU A 508 46.84 3.57 -21.37
CA GLU A 508 48.11 4.11 -21.85
C GLU A 508 48.05 4.54 -23.31
N SER A 509 47.42 3.74 -24.19
CA SER A 509 47.26 4.08 -25.60
C SER A 509 46.50 5.40 -25.82
N LYS A 510 45.56 5.73 -24.92
CA LYS A 510 44.79 6.98 -24.92
C LYS A 510 45.60 8.18 -24.41
N LEU A 511 46.76 7.95 -23.80
CA LEU A 511 47.73 8.97 -23.38
C LEU A 511 48.79 9.30 -24.46
N THR A 512 48.75 8.63 -25.63
CA THR A 512 49.75 8.82 -26.68
C THR A 512 49.65 10.15 -27.45
N THR A 513 50.78 10.62 -27.99
CA THR A 513 50.91 11.87 -28.78
C THR A 513 49.99 11.93 -30.00
N GLN A 514 49.64 10.79 -30.62
CA GLN A 514 48.69 10.74 -31.74
C GLN A 514 47.24 10.97 -31.32
N ALA A 515 46.82 10.41 -30.17
CA ALA A 515 45.51 10.65 -29.59
C ALA A 515 45.38 12.12 -29.15
N LEU A 516 46.41 12.66 -28.50
CA LEU A 516 46.50 14.10 -28.20
C LEU A 516 46.39 14.93 -29.48
N ALA A 517 47.10 14.55 -30.54
CA ALA A 517 47.06 15.30 -31.80
C ALA A 517 45.71 15.24 -32.51
N LYS A 518 44.97 14.14 -32.40
CA LYS A 518 43.60 14.01 -32.94
C LYS A 518 42.62 14.88 -32.15
N GLU A 519 42.72 14.88 -30.83
CA GLU A 519 41.90 15.69 -29.94
C GLU A 519 42.14 17.19 -30.13
N GLN A 520 43.40 17.62 -30.15
CA GLN A 520 43.76 19.02 -30.41
C GLN A 520 43.29 19.49 -31.80
N ARG A 521 43.33 18.63 -32.82
CA ARG A 521 42.75 18.96 -34.14
C ARG A 521 41.22 19.06 -34.11
N ALA A 522 40.53 18.26 -33.31
CA ALA A 522 39.07 18.30 -33.18
C ALA A 522 38.59 19.59 -32.48
N LEU A 523 39.39 20.18 -31.59
CA LEU A 523 39.10 21.47 -30.94
C LEU A 523 39.13 22.67 -31.91
N MET A 524 39.69 22.51 -33.12
CA MET A 524 39.80 23.56 -34.13
C MET A 524 38.49 23.76 -34.89
N THR A 525 37.51 24.40 -34.24
CA THR A 525 36.18 24.68 -34.80
C THR A 525 36.18 25.85 -35.81
N SER A 526 35.13 25.94 -36.64
CA SER A 526 34.94 27.07 -37.56
C SER A 526 34.83 28.42 -36.83
N LYS A 527 34.13 28.43 -35.69
CA LYS A 527 33.98 29.61 -34.83
C LYS A 527 35.34 30.12 -34.33
N LEU A 528 36.17 29.22 -33.79
CA LEU A 528 37.51 29.57 -33.31
C LEU A 528 38.39 30.10 -34.44
N ARG A 529 38.30 29.51 -35.65
CA ARG A 529 39.04 30.01 -36.83
C ARG A 529 38.65 31.44 -37.21
N THR A 530 37.37 31.78 -37.15
CA THR A 530 36.90 33.14 -37.42
C THR A 530 37.39 34.12 -36.37
N GLN A 531 37.30 33.76 -35.08
CA GLN A 531 37.78 34.61 -33.97
C GLN A 531 39.26 34.95 -34.09
N VAL A 532 40.13 33.96 -34.38
CA VAL A 532 41.57 34.19 -34.55
C VAL A 532 41.84 35.09 -35.76
N LYS A 533 41.10 34.94 -36.88
CA LYS A 533 41.23 35.82 -38.05
C LYS A 533 40.80 37.25 -37.75
N GLU A 534 39.71 37.45 -37.01
CA GLU A 534 39.24 38.76 -36.59
C GLU A 534 40.25 39.45 -35.66
N ARG A 535 40.79 38.71 -34.68
CA ARG A 535 41.85 39.17 -33.78
C ARG A 535 43.08 39.65 -34.55
N ASP A 536 43.50 38.87 -35.54
CA ASP A 536 44.67 39.19 -36.38
C ASP A 536 44.32 40.15 -37.54
N ASN A 537 43.13 40.76 -37.51
CA ASN A 537 42.61 41.69 -38.51
C ASN A 537 42.78 41.20 -39.95
N TYR A 538 42.45 39.92 -40.18
CA TYR A 538 42.58 39.22 -41.46
C TYR A 538 43.93 39.46 -42.15
N THR A 539 45.00 39.46 -41.34
CA THR A 539 46.37 39.74 -41.76
C THR A 539 47.28 38.58 -41.37
N CYS A 540 48.19 38.20 -42.26
CA CYS A 540 49.21 37.20 -41.98
C CYS A 540 50.19 37.71 -40.92
N CYS A 541 50.27 37.04 -39.76
CA CYS A 541 51.15 37.41 -38.66
C CYS A 541 52.65 37.33 -39.00
N GLN A 542 53.01 36.60 -40.07
CA GLN A 542 54.42 36.43 -40.48
C GLN A 542 54.89 37.46 -41.51
N CYS A 543 54.09 37.73 -42.55
CA CYS A 543 54.51 38.59 -43.67
C CYS A 543 53.74 39.91 -43.78
N GLY A 544 52.71 40.12 -42.96
CA GLY A 544 51.90 41.32 -42.95
C GLY A 544 50.92 41.46 -44.13
N ASN A 545 50.85 40.50 -45.05
CA ASN A 545 49.89 40.55 -46.15
C ASN A 545 48.46 40.28 -45.63
N SER A 546 47.47 41.04 -46.12
CA SER A 546 46.10 41.02 -45.61
C SER A 546 45.08 40.85 -46.74
N THR A 547 43.90 40.33 -46.40
CA THR A 547 42.80 40.25 -47.38
C THR A 547 42.25 41.63 -47.76
N HIS A 548 42.59 42.68 -47.02
CA HIS A 548 42.26 44.06 -47.37
C HIS A 548 43.09 44.55 -48.57
N ALA A 549 44.38 44.18 -48.60
CA ALA A 549 45.28 44.53 -49.69
C ALA A 549 45.14 43.56 -50.88
N GLU A 550 44.93 42.28 -50.61
CA GLU A 550 44.75 41.22 -51.62
C GLU A 550 43.46 40.44 -51.33
N PRO A 551 42.30 40.81 -51.94
CA PRO A 551 41.01 40.19 -51.64
C PRO A 551 40.95 38.67 -51.84
N ASN A 552 41.81 38.12 -52.71
CA ASN A 552 41.88 36.69 -53.01
C ASN A 552 42.96 35.93 -52.21
N LEU A 553 43.51 36.54 -51.15
CA LEU A 553 44.52 35.93 -50.30
C LEU A 553 43.92 34.85 -49.38
N LEU A 554 44.35 33.60 -49.55
CA LEU A 554 43.95 32.52 -48.66
C LEU A 554 44.71 32.59 -47.33
N LEU A 555 43.96 32.78 -46.23
CA LEU A 555 44.44 32.75 -44.85
C LEU A 555 44.00 31.48 -44.13
N GLU A 556 44.94 30.86 -43.42
CA GLU A 556 44.78 29.64 -42.64
C GLU A 556 45.18 29.89 -41.18
N ILE A 557 44.59 29.14 -40.25
CA ILE A 557 44.96 29.19 -38.84
C ILE A 557 45.95 28.08 -38.55
N ASP A 558 47.08 28.44 -37.98
CA ASP A 558 48.17 27.54 -37.64
C ASP A 558 48.60 27.67 -36.18
N HIS A 559 49.18 26.61 -35.61
CA HIS A 559 49.67 26.62 -34.24
C HIS A 559 51.11 27.15 -34.16
N ILE A 560 51.36 28.16 -33.32
CA ILE A 560 52.70 28.73 -33.08
C ILE A 560 53.65 27.61 -32.63
N ILE A 561 53.28 26.88 -31.57
CA ILE A 561 53.89 25.60 -31.19
C ILE A 561 53.09 24.48 -31.87
N PRO A 562 53.68 23.71 -32.81
CA PRO A 562 52.98 22.62 -33.48
C PRO A 562 52.44 21.57 -32.50
N ILE A 563 51.27 21.01 -32.80
CA ILE A 563 50.67 19.91 -32.03
C ILE A 563 51.64 18.72 -31.85
N ALA A 564 52.41 18.39 -32.90
CA ALA A 564 53.41 17.32 -32.87
C ALA A 564 54.54 17.55 -31.84
N LYS A 565 54.68 18.78 -31.33
CA LYS A 565 55.64 19.18 -30.29
C LYS A 565 54.94 19.56 -28.97
N GLY A 566 53.71 19.09 -28.77
CA GLY A 566 52.94 19.33 -27.54
C GLY A 566 52.14 20.64 -27.50
N GLY A 567 52.02 21.34 -28.64
CA GLY A 567 51.22 22.57 -28.71
C GLY A 567 49.71 22.32 -28.55
N LEU A 568 49.05 23.19 -27.77
CA LEU A 568 47.61 23.12 -27.50
C LEU A 568 46.81 24.04 -28.44
N THR A 569 45.57 23.67 -28.76
CA THR A 569 44.60 24.48 -29.52
C THR A 569 43.91 25.48 -28.59
N LYS A 570 44.63 26.55 -28.26
CA LYS A 570 44.14 27.70 -27.49
C LYS A 570 44.54 28.99 -28.21
N GLU A 571 43.74 30.06 -28.06
CA GLU A 571 43.89 31.31 -28.81
C GLU A 571 45.32 31.86 -28.81
N ASP A 572 46.00 31.86 -27.66
CA ASP A 572 47.38 32.36 -27.51
C ASP A 572 48.44 31.55 -28.28
N ASN A 573 48.13 30.30 -28.65
CA ASN A 573 49.03 29.42 -29.41
C ASN A 573 48.59 29.32 -30.89
N LEU A 574 47.62 30.12 -31.33
CA LEU A 574 47.13 30.16 -32.70
C LEU A 574 47.48 31.48 -33.37
N GLN A 575 47.75 31.42 -34.67
CA GLN A 575 48.06 32.58 -35.50
C GLN A 575 47.46 32.45 -36.90
N THR A 576 47.13 33.58 -37.50
CA THR A 576 46.68 33.66 -38.89
C THR A 576 47.89 33.75 -39.83
N LEU A 577 48.03 32.80 -40.75
CA LEU A 577 49.09 32.78 -41.76
C LEU A 577 48.50 32.72 -43.17
N CYS A 578 49.14 33.38 -44.14
CA CYS A 578 48.81 33.13 -45.55
C CYS A 578 49.31 31.75 -45.97
N TRP A 579 48.66 31.16 -46.98
CA TRP A 579 48.99 29.80 -47.45
C TRP A 579 50.48 29.59 -47.77
N LYS A 580 51.18 30.62 -48.26
CA LYS A 580 52.65 30.58 -48.51
C LYS A 580 53.45 30.46 -47.22
N CYS A 581 53.14 31.31 -46.23
CA CYS A 581 53.80 31.31 -44.93
C CYS A 581 53.48 30.04 -44.13
N ASN A 582 52.22 29.61 -44.13
CA ASN A 582 51.80 28.38 -43.45
C ASN A 582 52.54 27.15 -44.01
N ARG A 583 52.59 27.02 -45.34
CA ARG A 583 53.31 25.93 -46.01
C ARG A 583 54.82 25.96 -45.77
N SER A 584 55.40 27.16 -45.68
CA SER A 584 56.84 27.33 -45.37
C SER A 584 57.17 26.94 -43.93
N LYS A 585 56.29 27.25 -42.97
CA LYS A 585 56.44 26.89 -41.56
C LYS A 585 56.36 25.39 -41.33
N GLY A 586 55.29 24.75 -41.78
CA GLY A 586 55.02 23.34 -41.49
C GLY A 586 55.10 23.02 -39.99
N SER A 587 55.81 21.95 -39.62
CA SER A 587 56.00 21.51 -38.22
C SER A 587 57.21 22.16 -37.52
N LYS A 588 57.78 23.23 -38.07
CA LYS A 588 58.91 23.96 -37.46
C LYS A 588 58.40 24.95 -36.41
N LEU A 589 59.23 25.19 -35.40
CA LEU A 589 59.05 26.33 -34.49
C LEU A 589 59.66 27.52 -35.21
N ILE A 590 58.87 28.57 -35.43
CA ILE A 590 59.43 29.85 -35.90
C ILE A 590 60.04 30.49 -34.66
N THR A 591 61.37 30.55 -34.64
CA THR A 591 62.11 31.40 -33.70
C THR A 591 62.19 32.77 -34.36
N ALA A 592 61.82 33.80 -33.60
CA ALA A 592 61.89 35.19 -34.05
C ALA A 592 63.35 35.62 -34.28
#